data_AF-A0A0G0W9Y9-F1
#
_entry.id   AF-A0A0G0W9Y9-F1
#
_cell.length_a   1.000
_cell.length_b   1.000
_cell.length_c   1.000
_cell.angle_alpha   90.00
_cell.angle_beta   90.00
_cell.angle_gamma   90.00
#
_symmetry.space_group_name_H-M   'P 1'
#
loop_
_entity.id
_entity.type
_entity.pdbx_description
1 polymer ?
#
loop_
_entity_poly.entity_id
_entity_poly.type
_entity_poly.pdbx_seq_one_letter_code
_entity_poly.pdbx_strand_id
1 'polypeptide(L)'
;MENQKSHKGAIITLSILLPVLTLSGVGGTYFVMDQKSTKANEDALKRIEALEKKVNENTTTKKEETTPTPTKTIIADNIINLKTLKVGDKVGAFNVKSIAPYRSEYSALSNSNIKIEFTGTTTVTGTYEYTAPDSNTMFGGDFFKFDKLDSASKKKIPTLNDGIDWFGFTNNTSELKQGFEIKGSKDTTETVTIMISDFTFVRYPSEVFSTATYLIPE
;
A
#
# COMPACT_ATOMS: atom_id res chain seq x y z
N MET A 1 28.57 5.56 -57.81
CA MET A 1 30.02 5.34 -57.75
C MET A 1 30.54 6.03 -56.51
N GLU A 2 31.20 5.26 -55.64
CA GLU A 2 32.13 5.61 -54.54
C GLU A 2 31.77 6.77 -53.58
N ASN A 3 31.85 6.64 -52.25
CA ASN A 3 32.93 5.99 -51.52
C ASN A 3 32.50 5.62 -50.09
N GLN A 4 32.74 4.36 -49.70
CA GLN A 4 32.76 3.91 -48.30
C GLN A 4 34.03 4.43 -47.63
N LYS A 5 33.93 4.91 -46.38
CA LYS A 5 35.06 4.89 -45.45
C LYS A 5 34.64 4.31 -44.10
N SER A 6 35.03 3.04 -43.94
CA SER A 6 35.09 2.26 -42.71
C SER A 6 36.47 2.45 -42.09
N HIS A 7 36.52 2.72 -40.78
CA HIS A 7 37.68 2.49 -39.91
C HIS A 7 37.11 2.20 -38.50
N LYS A 8 37.22 0.98 -37.97
CA LYS A 8 38.37 0.46 -37.19
C LYS A 8 38.75 1.48 -36.10
N GLY A 9 38.60 1.29 -34.80
CA GLY A 9 38.54 0.12 -33.93
C GLY A 9 39.30 0.50 -32.66
N ALA A 10 38.79 0.16 -31.46
CA ALA A 10 39.58 0.20 -30.23
C ALA A 10 38.89 -0.65 -29.15
N ILE A 11 39.37 -1.89 -29.01
CA ILE A 11 39.09 -2.76 -27.87
C ILE A 11 40.01 -2.26 -26.75
N ILE A 12 39.44 -1.72 -25.67
CA ILE A 12 40.19 -1.33 -24.48
C ILE A 12 40.15 -2.49 -23.48
N THR A 13 41.34 -3.01 -23.21
CA THR A 13 41.64 -4.17 -22.38
C THR A 13 41.41 -3.86 -20.90
N LEU A 14 40.60 -4.71 -20.26
CA LEU A 14 40.32 -4.76 -18.83
C LEU A 14 41.57 -5.23 -18.07
N SER A 15 42.03 -4.47 -17.07
CA SER A 15 43.07 -4.91 -16.13
C SER A 15 42.54 -4.76 -14.70
N ILE A 16 42.14 -5.90 -14.12
CA ILE A 16 41.71 -6.04 -12.73
C ILE A 16 42.96 -6.19 -11.88
N LEU A 17 43.24 -5.24 -10.99
CA LEU A 17 44.24 -5.38 -9.94
C LEU A 17 43.51 -5.65 -8.61
N LEU A 18 43.63 -6.88 -8.11
CA LEU A 18 43.22 -7.30 -6.78
C LEU A 18 44.40 -7.14 -5.81
N PRO A 19 44.32 -6.31 -4.76
CA PRO A 19 45.17 -6.46 -3.60
C PRO A 19 44.51 -7.41 -2.58
N VAL A 20 45.17 -8.55 -2.41
CA VAL A 20 45.05 -9.47 -1.26
C VAL A 20 45.41 -8.68 0.01
N LEU A 21 44.45 -8.46 0.91
CA LEU A 21 44.74 -7.98 2.26
C LEU A 21 44.41 -9.04 3.30
N THR A 22 45.41 -9.26 4.13
CA THR A 22 45.63 -10.32 5.10
C THR A 22 44.68 -10.25 6.30
N LEU A 23 44.06 -11.39 6.60
CA LEU A 23 43.45 -11.71 7.89
C LEU A 23 44.56 -11.91 8.94
N SER A 24 44.68 -10.99 9.89
CA SER A 24 45.40 -11.25 11.14
C SER A 24 44.79 -10.48 12.31
N GLY A 25 44.03 -11.21 13.13
CA GLY A 25 44.02 -11.07 14.58
C GLY A 25 43.20 -9.96 15.23
N VAL A 26 41.98 -10.30 15.66
CA VAL A 26 41.44 -9.87 16.97
C VAL A 26 40.52 -10.97 17.53
N GLY A 27 41.11 -12.09 17.94
CA GLY A 27 40.43 -13.07 18.79
C GLY A 27 40.72 -12.73 20.25
N GLY A 28 39.76 -12.16 20.99
CA GLY A 28 40.01 -11.90 22.41
C GLY A 28 39.06 -10.99 23.17
N THR A 29 37.73 -11.05 22.99
CA THR A 29 36.77 -10.45 23.96
C THR A 29 35.43 -11.18 24.11
N TYR A 30 35.14 -12.25 23.37
CA TYR A 30 33.79 -12.85 23.33
C TYR A 30 33.41 -13.80 24.47
N PHE A 31 34.18 -13.92 25.55
CA PHE A 31 33.91 -14.93 26.59
C PHE A 31 33.30 -14.42 27.90
N VAL A 32 32.97 -13.12 28.02
CA VAL A 32 32.41 -12.57 29.28
C VAL A 32 30.96 -12.07 29.13
N MET A 33 30.38 -12.13 27.94
CA MET A 33 29.00 -11.65 27.70
C MET A 33 27.90 -12.72 27.84
N ASP A 34 28.26 -14.00 27.96
CA ASP A 34 27.27 -15.10 27.87
C ASP A 34 26.62 -15.51 29.22
N GLN A 35 27.25 -15.20 30.36
CA GLN A 35 26.67 -15.55 31.68
C GLN A 35 25.68 -14.52 32.25
N LYS A 36 25.62 -13.29 31.72
CA LYS A 36 24.64 -12.28 32.18
C LYS A 36 23.30 -12.35 31.43
N SER A 37 23.29 -12.94 30.23
CA SER A 37 22.10 -13.11 29.39
C SER A 37 21.12 -14.15 29.96
N THR A 38 21.64 -15.25 30.50
CA THR A 38 20.82 -16.37 31.00
C THR A 38 20.01 -16.03 32.25
N LYS A 39 20.54 -15.21 33.17
CA LYS A 39 19.77 -14.78 34.37
C LYS A 39 18.70 -13.73 34.06
N ALA A 40 18.92 -12.87 33.07
CA ALA A 40 17.92 -11.87 32.68
C ALA A 40 16.69 -12.49 31.99
N ASN A 41 16.88 -13.66 31.35
CA ASN A 41 15.81 -14.33 30.61
C ASN A 41 14.86 -15.13 31.52
N GLU A 42 15.36 -15.71 32.62
CA GLU A 42 14.50 -16.42 33.60
C GLU A 42 13.57 -15.47 34.38
N ASP A 43 14.03 -14.26 34.71
CA ASP A 43 13.20 -13.25 35.41
C ASP A 43 12.12 -12.66 34.49
N ALA A 44 12.37 -12.58 33.18
CA ALA A 44 11.38 -12.14 32.20
C ALA A 44 10.24 -13.16 32.03
N LEU A 45 10.57 -14.46 31.99
CA LEU A 45 9.59 -15.54 31.91
C LEU A 45 8.67 -15.60 33.14
N LYS A 46 9.20 -15.46 34.35
CA LYS A 46 8.39 -15.42 35.58
C LYS A 46 7.43 -14.23 35.65
N ARG A 47 7.77 -13.10 35.02
CA ARG A 47 6.88 -11.93 34.95
C ARG A 47 5.73 -12.13 33.97
N ILE A 48 5.94 -12.86 32.87
CA ILE A 48 4.88 -13.17 31.88
C ILE A 48 3.85 -14.12 32.49
N GLU A 49 4.29 -15.21 33.16
CA GLU A 49 3.37 -16.14 33.83
C GLU A 49 2.55 -15.47 34.93
N ALA A 50 3.13 -14.53 35.68
CA ALA A 50 2.42 -13.75 36.69
C ALA A 50 1.38 -12.77 36.09
N LEU A 51 1.60 -12.28 34.87
CA LEU A 51 0.64 -11.42 34.16
C LEU A 51 -0.51 -12.23 33.55
N GLU A 52 -0.23 -13.39 32.96
CA GLU A 52 -1.26 -14.28 32.40
C GLU A 52 -2.23 -14.77 33.49
N LYS A 53 -1.71 -15.08 34.69
CA LYS A 53 -2.56 -15.44 35.83
C LYS A 53 -3.49 -14.31 36.28
N LYS A 54 -3.04 -13.06 36.23
CA LYS A 54 -3.87 -11.88 36.57
C LYS A 54 -4.91 -11.53 35.51
N VAL A 55 -4.65 -11.85 34.24
CA VAL A 55 -5.62 -11.61 33.15
C VAL A 55 -6.79 -12.60 33.23
N ASN A 56 -6.56 -13.82 33.75
CA ASN A 56 -7.60 -14.84 33.80
C ASN A 56 -8.56 -14.74 35.01
N GLU A 57 -8.23 -13.95 36.04
CA GLU A 57 -9.05 -13.79 37.25
C GLU A 57 -10.07 -12.64 37.17
N ASN A 58 -10.10 -11.84 36.09
CA ASN A 58 -10.90 -10.61 36.03
C ASN A 58 -12.09 -10.63 35.05
N THR A 59 -12.53 -11.82 34.60
CA THR A 59 -13.64 -11.94 33.63
C THR A 59 -14.86 -12.64 34.24
N THR A 60 -15.50 -12.06 35.25
CA THR A 60 -16.89 -12.42 35.58
C THR A 60 -17.64 -11.27 36.28
N THR A 61 -18.12 -10.29 35.51
CA THR A 61 -19.28 -9.49 35.93
C THR A 61 -20.13 -9.13 34.72
N LYS A 62 -21.16 -9.95 34.47
CA LYS A 62 -22.22 -9.71 33.49
C LYS A 62 -23.16 -8.65 34.08
N LYS A 63 -23.11 -7.43 33.56
CA LYS A 63 -24.10 -6.38 33.83
C LYS A 63 -25.04 -6.30 32.63
N GLU A 64 -26.31 -6.53 32.89
CA GLU A 64 -27.40 -6.47 31.93
C GLU A 64 -27.70 -4.98 31.67
N GLU A 65 -27.32 -4.50 30.49
CA GLU A 65 -27.52 -3.12 30.05
C GLU A 65 -28.56 -3.13 28.93
N THR A 66 -29.68 -2.45 29.18
CA THR A 66 -30.78 -2.26 28.24
C THR A 66 -30.31 -1.55 26.99
N THR A 67 -30.31 -2.25 25.87
CA THR A 67 -29.87 -1.81 24.55
C THR A 67 -30.72 -0.63 24.05
N PRO A 68 -30.17 0.60 23.92
CA PRO A 68 -30.80 1.60 23.06
C PRO A 68 -30.68 1.08 21.62
N THR A 69 -31.82 0.88 20.95
CA THR A 69 -31.86 0.55 19.52
C THR A 69 -31.10 1.65 18.78
N PRO A 70 -29.91 1.37 18.20
CA PRO A 70 -29.19 2.38 17.47
C PRO A 70 -29.97 2.63 16.19
N THR A 71 -30.53 3.83 16.07
CA THR A 71 -30.98 4.38 14.79
C THR A 71 -29.76 4.38 13.86
N LYS A 72 -29.60 3.30 13.09
CA LYS A 72 -28.58 3.20 12.05
C LYS A 72 -28.91 4.29 11.03
N THR A 73 -28.25 5.44 11.15
CA THR A 73 -28.04 6.32 10.01
C THR A 73 -27.29 5.48 8.99
N ILE A 74 -28.00 5.02 7.96
CA ILE A 74 -27.40 4.31 6.83
C ILE A 74 -26.60 5.35 6.06
N ILE A 75 -25.35 5.55 6.49
CA ILE A 75 -24.30 6.08 5.65
C ILE A 75 -24.20 5.12 4.46
N ALA A 76 -24.22 5.64 3.23
CA ALA A 76 -24.19 4.79 2.03
C ALA A 76 -23.09 3.71 2.15
N ASP A 77 -23.39 2.50 1.69
CA ASP A 77 -22.61 1.28 1.99
C ASP A 77 -21.12 1.33 1.60
N ASN A 78 -20.70 2.33 0.82
CA ASN A 78 -19.34 2.53 0.34
C ASN A 78 -18.61 3.75 0.95
N ILE A 79 -19.24 4.47 1.88
CA ILE A 79 -18.61 5.63 2.53
C ILE A 79 -17.83 5.16 3.76
N ILE A 80 -16.55 5.52 3.80
CA ILE A 80 -15.63 5.26 4.90
C ILE A 80 -15.94 6.23 6.05
N ASN A 81 -16.42 5.70 7.17
CA ASN A 81 -16.52 6.46 8.42
C ASN A 81 -15.33 6.15 9.33
N LEU A 82 -14.30 7.00 9.30
CA LEU A 82 -13.05 6.82 10.05
C LEU A 82 -13.24 6.65 11.57
N LYS A 83 -14.36 7.10 12.14
CA LYS A 83 -14.62 6.96 13.59
C LYS A 83 -15.10 5.57 13.99
N THR A 84 -15.72 4.85 13.06
CA THR A 84 -16.38 3.57 13.34
C THR A 84 -15.81 2.42 12.53
N LEU A 85 -14.99 2.70 11.51
CA LEU A 85 -14.37 1.71 10.66
C LEU A 85 -13.45 0.79 11.47
N LYS A 86 -13.59 -0.51 11.27
CA LYS A 86 -12.70 -1.54 11.84
C LYS A 86 -12.28 -2.55 10.78
N VAL A 87 -11.20 -3.28 11.07
CA VAL A 87 -10.76 -4.42 10.26
C VAL A 87 -11.88 -5.46 10.16
N GLY A 88 -12.10 -5.98 8.95
CA GLY A 88 -13.17 -6.91 8.63
C GLY A 88 -14.49 -6.26 8.22
N ASP A 89 -14.67 -4.95 8.39
CA ASP A 89 -15.86 -4.27 7.88
C ASP A 89 -15.93 -4.32 6.35
N LYS A 90 -17.15 -4.36 5.81
CA LYS A 90 -17.40 -4.27 4.37
C LYS A 90 -17.71 -2.82 3.98
N VAL A 91 -17.02 -2.32 2.96
CA VAL A 91 -17.23 -0.99 2.37
C VAL A 91 -17.33 -1.14 0.85
N GLY A 92 -18.53 -0.93 0.31
CA GLY A 92 -18.82 -1.19 -1.10
C GLY A 92 -18.61 -2.67 -1.44
N ALA A 93 -17.74 -2.94 -2.41
CA ALA A 93 -17.40 -4.30 -2.84
C ALA A 93 -16.25 -4.94 -2.04
N PHE A 94 -15.60 -4.21 -1.13
CA PHE A 94 -14.36 -4.64 -0.49
C PHE A 94 -14.50 -4.83 1.02
N ASN A 95 -13.59 -5.59 1.61
CA ASN A 95 -13.44 -5.77 3.05
C ASN A 95 -12.18 -5.05 3.55
N VAL A 96 -12.27 -4.39 4.70
CA VAL A 96 -11.12 -3.73 5.34
C VAL A 96 -10.12 -4.80 5.80
N LYS A 97 -8.91 -4.77 5.23
CA LYS A 97 -7.79 -5.66 5.57
C LYS A 97 -6.96 -5.10 6.72
N SER A 98 -6.61 -3.82 6.65
CA SER A 98 -5.75 -3.17 7.63
C SER A 98 -6.08 -1.68 7.76
N ILE A 99 -5.83 -1.14 8.95
CA ILE A 99 -5.87 0.29 9.25
C ILE A 99 -4.59 0.63 10.01
N ALA A 100 -3.73 1.46 9.44
CA ALA A 100 -2.41 1.78 9.99
C ALA A 100 -2.03 3.24 9.69
N PRO A 101 -1.08 3.83 10.43
CA PRO A 101 -0.50 5.11 10.02
C PRO A 101 0.17 4.97 8.65
N TYR A 102 0.00 5.95 7.77
CA TYR A 102 0.66 5.96 6.46
C TYR A 102 2.17 6.16 6.61
N ARG A 103 2.56 7.13 7.45
CA ARG A 103 3.96 7.36 7.84
C ARG A 103 4.14 7.18 9.34
N SER A 104 4.39 5.95 9.74
CA SER A 104 4.57 5.55 11.15
C SER A 104 5.76 6.24 11.83
N GLU A 105 6.73 6.68 11.05
CA GLU A 105 7.95 7.35 11.49
C GLU A 105 7.74 8.82 11.89
N TYR A 106 6.68 9.48 11.39
CA TYR A 106 6.41 10.90 11.67
C TYR A 106 5.29 11.11 12.68
N SER A 107 4.27 10.23 12.70
CA SER A 107 3.17 10.36 13.65
C SER A 107 2.40 9.05 13.86
N ALA A 108 1.70 8.97 15.00
CA ALA A 108 0.76 7.90 15.27
C ALA A 108 -0.45 7.94 14.30
N LEU A 109 -1.24 6.86 14.33
CA LEU A 109 -2.50 6.79 13.59
C LEU A 109 -3.41 7.97 13.95
N SER A 110 -3.84 8.72 12.94
CA SER A 110 -4.77 9.83 13.11
C SER A 110 -5.53 10.08 11.80
N ASN A 111 -6.58 10.91 11.83
CA ASN A 111 -7.31 11.29 10.61
C ASN A 111 -6.44 11.98 9.55
N SER A 112 -5.28 12.52 9.95
CA SER A 112 -4.32 13.18 9.06
C SER A 112 -3.07 12.32 8.82
N ASN A 113 -3.07 11.06 9.23
CA ASN A 113 -2.01 10.08 8.93
C ASN A 113 -2.59 8.67 9.01
N ILE A 114 -3.24 8.24 7.92
CA ILE A 114 -3.92 6.95 7.85
C ILE A 114 -3.79 6.33 6.47
N LYS A 115 -3.51 5.03 6.46
CA LYS A 115 -3.58 4.12 5.33
C LYS A 115 -4.61 3.04 5.67
N ILE A 116 -5.57 2.85 4.79
CA ILE A 116 -6.55 1.78 4.88
C ILE A 116 -6.37 0.90 3.66
N GLU A 117 -6.07 -0.38 3.91
CA GLU A 117 -5.98 -1.38 2.84
C GLU A 117 -7.27 -2.19 2.85
N PHE A 118 -7.81 -2.42 1.67
CA PHE A 118 -8.99 -3.21 1.44
C PHE A 118 -8.64 -4.43 0.57
N THR A 119 -9.44 -5.48 0.68
CA THR A 119 -9.32 -6.70 -0.12
C THR A 119 -10.65 -7.03 -0.77
N GLY A 120 -10.59 -7.70 -1.91
CA GLY A 120 -11.75 -8.04 -2.72
C GLY A 120 -11.55 -7.62 -4.17
N THR A 121 -12.47 -8.03 -5.01
CA THR A 121 -12.42 -7.82 -6.44
C THR A 121 -13.75 -7.25 -6.92
N THR A 122 -13.70 -6.31 -7.85
CA THR A 122 -14.92 -5.78 -8.48
C THR A 122 -14.65 -5.26 -9.87
N THR A 123 -15.72 -5.15 -10.66
CA THR A 123 -15.68 -4.53 -11.98
C THR A 123 -16.27 -3.13 -11.91
N VAL A 124 -15.53 -2.16 -12.45
CA VAL A 124 -15.94 -0.76 -12.52
C VAL A 124 -15.84 -0.22 -13.94
N THR A 125 -16.75 0.69 -14.27
CA THR A 125 -16.76 1.45 -15.51
C THR A 125 -16.47 2.90 -15.20
N GLY A 126 -15.55 3.49 -15.95
CA GLY A 126 -15.12 4.88 -15.81
C GLY A 126 -14.21 5.28 -16.95
N THR A 127 -13.55 6.42 -16.80
CA THR A 127 -12.60 6.95 -17.78
C THR A 127 -11.19 6.77 -17.24
N TYR A 128 -10.31 6.13 -18.01
CA TYR A 128 -8.89 6.19 -17.69
C TYR A 128 -8.26 7.42 -18.35
N GLU A 129 -7.27 7.99 -17.68
CA GLU A 129 -6.38 9.02 -18.21
C GLU A 129 -4.95 8.52 -18.04
N TYR A 130 -4.24 8.38 -19.15
CA TYR A 130 -2.81 8.07 -19.16
C TYR A 130 -2.03 9.36 -19.42
N THR A 131 -0.98 9.59 -18.64
CA THR A 131 -0.07 10.72 -18.78
C THR A 131 1.36 10.21 -18.93
N ALA A 132 2.03 10.65 -19.99
CA ALA A 132 3.38 10.20 -20.32
C ALA A 132 4.45 10.84 -19.40
N PRO A 133 5.65 10.24 -19.27
CA PRO A 133 6.68 10.71 -18.34
C PRO A 133 7.26 12.09 -18.67
N ASP A 134 7.20 12.51 -19.93
CA ASP A 134 7.77 13.77 -20.45
C ASP A 134 6.81 14.96 -20.34
N SER A 135 5.55 14.74 -19.98
CA SER A 135 4.53 15.78 -19.87
C SER A 135 4.57 16.48 -18.50
N ASN A 136 5.75 17.00 -18.10
CA ASN A 136 5.90 17.95 -16.98
C ASN A 136 5.18 17.55 -15.66
N THR A 137 5.01 16.26 -15.38
CA THR A 137 4.27 15.79 -14.21
C THR A 137 5.18 15.72 -12.99
N MET A 138 4.64 16.09 -11.81
CA MET A 138 5.36 15.99 -10.53
C MET A 138 5.73 14.54 -10.15
N PHE A 139 5.25 13.53 -10.89
CA PHE A 139 5.34 12.11 -10.53
C PHE A 139 6.45 11.34 -11.26
N GLY A 140 7.22 11.97 -12.15
CA GLY A 140 8.49 11.43 -12.67
C GLY A 140 8.39 10.12 -13.47
N GLY A 141 7.22 9.76 -13.99
CA GLY A 141 6.98 8.51 -14.69
C GLY A 141 5.60 8.45 -15.34
N ASP A 142 5.29 7.29 -15.91
CA ASP A 142 3.95 6.99 -16.42
C ASP A 142 2.94 7.18 -15.29
N PHE A 143 1.81 7.81 -15.55
CA PHE A 143 0.73 7.92 -14.58
C PHE A 143 -0.59 7.50 -15.19
N PHE A 144 -1.26 6.54 -14.55
CA PHE A 144 -2.61 6.12 -14.90
C PHE A 144 -3.55 6.55 -13.79
N LYS A 145 -4.53 7.36 -14.19
CA LYS A 145 -5.65 7.78 -13.35
C LYS A 145 -6.92 7.12 -13.87
N PHE A 146 -7.78 6.67 -12.97
CA PHE A 146 -9.12 6.24 -13.32
C PHE A 146 -10.12 7.16 -12.62
N ASP A 147 -10.97 7.84 -13.39
CA ASP A 147 -11.95 8.82 -12.91
C ASP A 147 -13.31 8.67 -13.59
N LYS A 148 -14.23 9.61 -13.33
CA LYS A 148 -15.56 9.67 -13.97
C LYS A 148 -16.31 8.34 -13.93
N LEU A 149 -16.22 7.64 -12.79
CA LEU A 149 -16.93 6.37 -12.56
C LEU A 149 -18.43 6.55 -12.78
N ASP A 150 -19.07 5.56 -13.41
CA ASP A 150 -20.53 5.54 -13.50
C ASP A 150 -21.17 5.38 -12.10
N SER A 151 -22.45 5.75 -11.97
CA SER A 151 -23.15 5.74 -10.68
C SER A 151 -23.20 4.35 -10.01
N ALA A 152 -23.17 3.27 -10.79
CA ALA A 152 -23.17 1.91 -10.26
C ALA A 152 -21.78 1.52 -9.72
N SER A 153 -20.72 1.97 -10.39
CA SER A 153 -19.32 1.72 -10.07
C SER A 153 -18.87 2.54 -8.87
N LYS A 154 -19.32 3.79 -8.75
CA LYS A 154 -19.05 4.63 -7.56
C LYS A 154 -19.44 3.92 -6.26
N LYS A 155 -20.61 3.25 -6.25
CA LYS A 155 -21.11 2.51 -5.07
C LYS A 155 -20.29 1.26 -4.71
N LYS A 156 -19.39 0.81 -5.59
CA LYS A 156 -18.52 -0.35 -5.33
C LYS A 156 -17.21 0.07 -4.65
N ILE A 157 -16.80 1.34 -4.80
CA ILE A 157 -15.50 1.85 -4.38
C ILE A 157 -15.60 2.54 -3.00
N PRO A 158 -14.70 2.23 -2.05
CA PRO A 158 -14.59 2.96 -0.79
C PRO A 158 -14.27 4.46 -1.02
N THR A 159 -15.02 5.37 -0.39
CA THR A 159 -14.82 6.83 -0.52
C THR A 159 -15.01 7.56 0.82
N LEU A 160 -14.39 8.71 1.03
CA LEU A 160 -14.66 9.60 2.17
C LEU A 160 -15.84 10.56 1.95
N ASN A 161 -16.48 10.54 0.76
CA ASN A 161 -17.49 11.52 0.36
C ASN A 161 -16.97 12.98 0.41
N ASP A 162 -15.68 13.17 0.12
CA ASP A 162 -14.99 14.46 0.04
C ASP A 162 -14.89 14.99 -1.40
N GLY A 163 -15.51 14.30 -2.36
CA GLY A 163 -15.53 14.66 -3.78
C GLY A 163 -14.37 14.09 -4.59
N ILE A 164 -13.47 13.31 -3.97
CA ILE A 164 -12.39 12.62 -4.68
C ILE A 164 -12.93 11.33 -5.30
N ASP A 165 -13.26 11.42 -6.59
CA ASP A 165 -13.79 10.32 -7.40
C ASP A 165 -12.77 9.81 -8.42
N TRP A 166 -11.51 9.66 -7.99
CA TRP A 166 -10.46 9.05 -8.81
C TRP A 166 -9.54 8.16 -7.98
N PHE A 167 -8.90 7.20 -8.65
CA PHE A 167 -7.82 6.39 -8.08
C PHE A 167 -6.73 6.16 -9.12
N GLY A 168 -5.48 6.01 -8.66
CA GLY A 168 -4.38 5.54 -9.48
C GLY A 168 -4.25 4.01 -9.43
N PHE A 169 -3.31 3.45 -10.18
CA PHE A 169 -3.00 2.03 -10.10
C PHE A 169 -1.72 1.76 -9.31
N THR A 170 -1.75 0.78 -8.41
CA THR A 170 -0.58 0.32 -7.65
C THR A 170 0.42 -0.40 -8.56
N ASN A 171 -0.09 -1.22 -9.48
CA ASN A 171 0.68 -1.97 -10.47
C ASN A 171 0.87 -1.17 -11.76
N ASN A 172 1.33 0.09 -11.64
CA ASN A 172 1.61 0.98 -12.76
C ASN A 172 2.80 0.51 -13.61
N THR A 173 2.56 -0.52 -14.44
CA THR A 173 3.57 -1.24 -15.21
C THR A 173 3.27 -1.21 -16.71
N SER A 174 4.20 -1.74 -17.51
CA SER A 174 3.97 -2.00 -18.93
C SER A 174 2.74 -2.89 -19.21
N GLU A 175 2.24 -3.62 -18.21
CA GLU A 175 1.07 -4.49 -18.33
C GLU A 175 -0.23 -3.69 -18.42
N LEU A 176 -0.33 -2.56 -17.71
CA LEU A 176 -1.45 -1.62 -17.87
C LEU A 176 -1.45 -0.99 -19.26
N LYS A 177 -0.27 -0.63 -19.79
CA LYS A 177 -0.14 -0.11 -21.17
C LYS A 177 -0.67 -1.11 -22.18
N GLN A 178 -0.36 -2.40 -21.99
CA GLN A 178 -0.86 -3.46 -22.86
C GLN A 178 -2.38 -3.65 -22.69
N GLY A 179 -2.88 -3.72 -21.45
CA GLY A 179 -4.30 -3.92 -21.16
C GLY A 179 -5.21 -2.78 -21.67
N PHE A 180 -4.71 -1.55 -21.68
CA PHE A 180 -5.41 -0.39 -22.24
C PHE A 180 -5.03 -0.06 -23.69
N GLU A 181 -4.24 -0.91 -24.34
CA GLU A 181 -3.75 -0.71 -25.71
C GLU A 181 -3.13 0.69 -25.96
N ILE A 182 -2.43 1.26 -24.97
CA ILE A 182 -1.81 2.58 -25.07
C ILE A 182 -0.67 2.53 -26.09
N LYS A 183 -0.93 3.06 -27.28
CA LYS A 183 0.05 3.12 -28.39
C LYS A 183 0.79 4.45 -28.36
N GLY A 184 1.99 4.45 -27.78
CA GLY A 184 2.96 5.54 -27.84
C GLY A 184 3.02 6.42 -26.58
N SER A 185 3.58 7.63 -26.73
CA SER A 185 3.84 8.58 -25.64
C SER A 185 2.82 9.73 -25.60
N LYS A 186 1.57 9.47 -26.00
CA LYS A 186 0.53 10.52 -26.00
C LYS A 186 -0.43 10.31 -24.85
N ASP A 187 -0.81 11.43 -24.23
CA ASP A 187 -1.90 11.45 -23.28
C ASP A 187 -3.16 10.86 -23.94
N THR A 188 -3.80 9.93 -23.24
CA THR A 188 -4.95 9.20 -23.76
C THR A 188 -6.07 9.20 -22.74
N THR A 189 -7.31 9.35 -23.21
CA THR A 189 -8.50 9.36 -22.37
C THR A 189 -9.61 8.55 -23.03
N GLU A 190 -10.11 7.53 -22.34
CA GLU A 190 -11.16 6.65 -22.88
C GLU A 190 -12.00 6.04 -21.77
N THR A 191 -13.27 5.79 -22.06
CA THR A 191 -14.20 5.11 -21.15
C THR A 191 -14.12 3.60 -21.35
N VAL A 192 -13.85 2.88 -20.26
CA VAL A 192 -13.62 1.44 -20.26
C VAL A 192 -14.21 0.79 -19.01
N THR A 193 -14.42 -0.52 -19.09
CA THR A 193 -14.79 -1.35 -17.95
C THR A 193 -13.59 -2.20 -17.56
N ILE A 194 -13.17 -2.13 -16.30
CA ILE A 194 -12.00 -2.83 -15.79
C ILE A 194 -12.34 -3.64 -14.55
N MET A 195 -11.58 -4.71 -14.34
CA MET A 195 -11.58 -5.43 -13.08
C MET A 195 -10.44 -4.90 -12.21
N ILE A 196 -10.75 -4.65 -10.94
CA ILE A 196 -9.78 -4.15 -9.96
C ILE A 196 -9.81 -5.01 -8.70
N SER A 197 -8.69 -5.03 -7.99
CA SER A 197 -8.53 -5.64 -6.67
C SER A 197 -7.71 -4.75 -5.75
N ASP A 198 -7.63 -5.15 -4.47
CA ASP A 198 -6.73 -4.57 -3.46
C ASP A 198 -6.70 -3.03 -3.43
N PHE A 199 -7.84 -2.45 -3.07
CA PHE A 199 -7.98 -1.00 -2.98
C PHE A 199 -7.24 -0.45 -1.76
N THR A 200 -6.54 0.67 -1.90
CA THR A 200 -5.87 1.36 -0.80
C THR A 200 -6.32 2.81 -0.77
N PHE A 201 -6.69 3.28 0.41
CA PHE A 201 -6.99 4.69 0.68
C PHE A 201 -5.91 5.28 1.58
N VAL A 202 -5.40 6.46 1.24
CA VAL A 202 -4.42 7.20 2.04
C VAL A 202 -4.90 8.63 2.29
N ARG A 203 -4.73 9.08 3.54
CA ARG A 203 -4.86 10.48 3.93
C ARG A 203 -3.69 10.90 4.81
N TYR A 204 -2.94 11.90 4.37
CA TYR A 204 -1.75 12.41 5.03
C TYR A 204 -1.63 13.92 4.79
N PRO A 205 -1.47 14.77 5.81
CA PRO A 205 -2.32 15.95 6.11
C PRO A 205 -2.95 16.75 4.95
N SER A 206 -2.25 16.98 3.84
CA SER A 206 -2.72 17.72 2.66
C SER A 206 -2.98 16.85 1.42
N GLU A 207 -2.61 15.58 1.48
CA GLU A 207 -2.70 14.57 0.43
C GLU A 207 -3.81 13.58 0.76
N VAL A 208 -4.73 13.42 -0.18
CA VAL A 208 -5.72 12.36 -0.16
C VAL A 208 -5.66 11.68 -1.52
N PHE A 209 -5.39 10.38 -1.52
CA PHE A 209 -5.33 9.62 -2.74
C PHE A 209 -5.76 8.18 -2.49
N SER A 210 -6.22 7.55 -3.57
CA SER A 210 -6.63 6.16 -3.58
C SER A 210 -5.91 5.43 -4.70
N THR A 211 -5.65 4.15 -4.49
CA THR A 211 -5.06 3.28 -5.50
C THR A 211 -5.77 1.93 -5.55
N ALA A 212 -5.69 1.25 -6.68
CA ALA A 212 -6.20 -0.10 -6.86
C ALA A 212 -5.22 -0.92 -7.72
N THR A 213 -5.28 -2.25 -7.61
CA THR A 213 -4.58 -3.15 -8.51
C THR A 213 -5.47 -3.47 -9.71
N TYR A 214 -5.02 -3.18 -10.93
CA TYR A 214 -5.71 -3.60 -12.14
C TYR A 214 -5.51 -5.10 -12.37
N LEU A 215 -6.60 -5.81 -12.70
CA LEU A 215 -6.56 -7.21 -13.08
C LEU A 215 -6.77 -7.34 -14.60
N ILE A 216 -5.81 -7.97 -15.27
CA ILE A 216 -5.89 -8.27 -16.70
C ILE A 216 -6.95 -9.37 -16.88
N PRO A 217 -7.94 -9.18 -17.78
CA PRO A 217 -8.85 -10.25 -18.16
C PRO A 217 -8.06 -11.41 -18.78
N GLU A 218 -8.30 -12.65 -18.33
CA GLU A 218 -7.77 -13.86 -18.99
C GLU A 218 -8.35 -14.06 -20.40
#